data_AF-A0A4Q3RSL9-F1
#
_entry.id   AF-A0A4Q3RSL9-F1
#
_cell.length_a   1.000
_cell.length_b   1.000
_cell.length_c   1.000
_cell.angle_alpha   90.00
_cell.angle_beta   90.00
_cell.angle_gamma   90.00
#
_symmetry.space_group_name_H-M   'P 1'
#
loop_
_entity.id
_entity.type
_entity.pdbx_description
1 polymer ?
#
loop_
_entity_poly.entity_id
_entity_poly.type
_entity_poly.pdbx_seq_one_letter_code
_entity_poly.pdbx_strand_id
1 'polypeptide(L)'
;MAPILPLLLALLLTQEAAPPEAPAVAAAAPAEAEYPIPPGAPDDDYGLVAWCYGALDGHMRLYDKVMPEVERIETEIAKIPGAPPADMQGYKDQRAAGKDTLKLFRGAMESAEKASPKPIAVYGAESLKRGSTVWFTIRDTKDKKYLAREWMSWGLPARCLPTAQKLQARSSLFGQALTYNAKAAAPAEAALQRLGPV
;
A
#
# COMPACT_ATOMS: atom_id res chain seq x y z
N MET A 1 -64.88 0.28 11.44
CA MET A 1 -64.98 1.44 10.54
C MET A 1 -63.68 2.23 10.61
N ALA A 2 -62.97 2.39 9.49
CA ALA A 2 -61.97 3.45 9.30
C ALA A 2 -62.70 4.79 9.03
N PRO A 3 -62.06 5.98 9.18
CA PRO A 3 -61.24 6.57 8.09
C PRO A 3 -59.94 7.26 8.58
N ILE A 4 -58.80 7.18 7.88
CA ILE A 4 -58.28 7.98 6.72
C ILE A 4 -57.70 9.37 7.10
N LEU A 5 -56.39 9.53 6.79
CA LEU A 5 -55.51 10.70 6.52
C LEU A 5 -56.19 12.00 5.98
N PRO A 6 -55.48 13.15 5.74
CA PRO A 6 -54.24 13.76 6.29
C PRO A 6 -54.38 15.32 6.46
N LEU A 7 -53.27 16.05 6.67
CA LEU A 7 -52.86 17.30 5.94
C LEU A 7 -52.28 18.44 6.82
N LEU A 8 -51.00 18.73 6.53
CA LEU A 8 -50.22 19.98 6.57
C LEU A 8 -50.82 21.29 7.13
N LEU A 9 -50.04 21.97 7.99
CA LEU A 9 -49.68 23.43 8.04
C LEU A 9 -49.06 23.67 9.45
N ALA A 10 -48.01 24.43 9.71
CA ALA A 10 -47.40 25.53 9.00
C ALA A 10 -45.94 25.70 9.44
N LEU A 11 -45.11 26.13 8.49
CA LEU A 11 -43.79 26.67 8.66
C LEU A 11 -43.95 28.12 9.18
N LEU A 12 -43.56 28.42 10.42
CA LEU A 12 -43.36 29.81 10.87
C LEU A 12 -41.94 29.98 11.41
N LEU A 13 -41.30 31.01 10.87
CA LEU A 13 -39.95 31.46 11.14
C LEU A 13 -39.80 31.91 12.61
N THR A 14 -38.80 31.37 13.29
CA THR A 14 -38.08 32.09 14.36
C THR A 14 -36.60 32.10 13.99
N GLN A 15 -36.18 33.26 13.48
CA GLN A 15 -34.77 33.61 13.29
C GLN A 15 -34.20 33.96 14.66
N GLU A 16 -33.54 33.02 15.32
CA GLU A 16 -32.72 33.29 16.50
C GLU A 16 -31.33 33.70 16.02
N ALA A 17 -30.93 34.94 16.29
CA ALA A 17 -29.62 35.46 15.92
C ALA A 17 -28.53 34.81 16.78
N ALA A 18 -27.71 33.94 16.19
CA ALA A 18 -26.58 33.32 16.86
C ALA A 18 -25.42 34.34 17.04
N PRO A 19 -24.70 34.34 18.19
CA PRO A 19 -23.53 35.18 18.43
C PRO A 19 -22.34 34.78 17.52
N PRO A 20 -21.37 35.69 17.27
CA PRO A 20 -20.29 35.46 16.31
C PRO A 20 -19.38 34.29 16.74
N GLU A 21 -19.29 33.28 15.86
CA GLU A 21 -18.41 32.12 15.98
C GLU A 21 -16.93 32.53 15.94
N ALA A 22 -16.18 32.14 16.96
CA ALA A 22 -14.73 32.04 16.90
C ALA A 22 -14.32 30.98 15.85
N PRO A 23 -13.19 31.14 15.14
CA PRO A 23 -12.80 30.21 14.09
C PRO A 23 -12.65 28.80 14.66
N ALA A 24 -13.52 27.89 14.20
CA ALA A 24 -13.45 26.48 14.52
C ALA A 24 -12.08 25.94 14.10
N VAL A 25 -11.29 25.54 15.10
CA VAL A 25 -10.10 24.71 14.88
C VAL A 25 -10.59 23.45 14.20
N ALA A 26 -10.20 23.25 12.94
CA ALA A 26 -10.54 22.07 12.17
C ALA A 26 -10.21 20.83 13.02
N ALA A 27 -11.24 20.10 13.42
CA ALA A 27 -11.08 18.83 14.10
C ALA A 27 -10.20 17.95 13.22
N ALA A 28 -9.03 17.55 13.75
CA ALA A 28 -8.17 16.60 13.09
C ALA A 28 -8.99 15.35 12.74
N ALA A 29 -8.95 14.94 11.47
CA ALA A 29 -9.61 13.73 11.03
C ALA A 29 -9.19 12.56 11.96
N PRO A 30 -10.13 11.68 12.37
CA PRO A 30 -9.81 10.56 13.23
C PRO A 30 -8.68 9.74 12.59
N ALA A 31 -7.66 9.42 13.39
CA ALA A 31 -6.57 8.55 12.94
C ALA A 31 -7.17 7.23 12.44
N GLU A 32 -7.03 6.96 11.15
CA GLU A 32 -7.38 5.65 10.59
C GLU A 32 -6.65 4.58 11.41
N ALA A 33 -7.40 3.60 11.91
CA ALA A 33 -6.84 2.50 12.66
C ALA A 33 -5.75 1.82 11.83
N GLU A 34 -4.50 1.96 12.25
CA GLU A 34 -3.36 1.48 11.49
C GLU A 34 -3.29 -0.06 11.61
N TYR A 35 -3.32 -0.77 10.47
CA TYR A 35 -3.19 -2.22 10.44
C TYR A 35 -1.90 -2.68 11.16
N PRO A 36 -1.84 -3.87 11.79
CA PRO A 36 -0.64 -4.33 12.47
C PRO A 36 0.57 -4.48 11.52
N ILE A 37 1.77 -4.27 12.04
CA ILE A 37 3.02 -4.52 11.32
C ILE A 37 3.19 -6.04 11.14
N PRO A 38 3.47 -6.54 9.93
CA PRO A 38 3.69 -7.97 9.71
C PRO A 38 4.89 -8.51 10.50
N PRO A 39 4.85 -9.75 11.01
CA PRO A 39 5.97 -10.35 11.72
C PRO A 39 7.26 -10.34 10.88
N GLY A 40 8.35 -9.84 11.47
CA GLY A 40 9.66 -9.77 10.81
C GLY A 40 9.80 -8.63 9.78
N ALA A 41 8.78 -7.80 9.59
CA ALA A 41 8.88 -6.58 8.80
C ALA A 41 9.44 -5.41 9.65
N PRO A 42 10.15 -4.46 9.02
CA PRO A 42 10.52 -3.20 9.68
C PRO A 42 9.30 -2.37 10.10
N ASP A 43 9.53 -1.46 11.04
CA ASP A 43 8.52 -0.54 11.59
C ASP A 43 8.41 0.77 10.82
N ASP A 44 9.47 1.19 10.12
CA ASP A 44 9.45 2.37 9.25
C ASP A 44 8.80 2.09 7.89
N ASP A 45 8.14 3.11 7.31
CA ASP A 45 7.42 2.98 6.04
C ASP A 45 8.30 2.46 4.89
N TYR A 46 9.57 2.91 4.79
CA TYR A 46 10.44 2.54 3.68
C TYR A 46 10.91 1.08 3.79
N GLY A 47 11.40 0.69 4.97
CA GLY A 47 11.76 -0.69 5.26
C GLY A 47 10.56 -1.65 5.13
N LEU A 48 9.38 -1.24 5.60
CA LEU A 48 8.15 -2.02 5.46
C LEU A 48 7.75 -2.22 3.99
N VAL A 49 7.77 -1.17 3.18
CA VAL A 49 7.45 -1.28 1.73
C VAL A 49 8.46 -2.18 1.01
N ALA A 50 9.74 -2.06 1.33
CA ALA A 50 10.78 -2.93 0.79
C ALA A 50 10.56 -4.41 1.19
N TRP A 51 10.19 -4.66 2.45
CA TRP A 51 9.83 -6.00 2.91
C TRP A 51 8.58 -6.54 2.20
N CYS A 52 7.54 -5.72 2.05
CA CYS A 52 6.32 -6.08 1.32
C CYS A 52 6.60 -6.43 -0.14
N TYR A 53 7.51 -5.70 -0.80
CA TYR A 53 8.00 -6.06 -2.13
C TYR A 53 8.61 -7.45 -2.12
N GLY A 54 9.55 -7.73 -1.20
CA GLY A 54 10.24 -9.01 -1.15
C GLY A 54 9.29 -10.19 -0.95
N ALA A 55 8.31 -10.03 -0.07
CA ALA A 55 7.30 -11.05 0.21
C ALA A 55 6.40 -11.32 -1.01
N LEU A 56 5.92 -10.25 -1.68
CA LEU A 56 5.07 -10.37 -2.87
C LEU A 56 5.83 -10.92 -4.10
N ASP A 57 7.06 -10.46 -4.33
CA ASP A 57 7.91 -10.96 -5.41
C ASP A 57 8.19 -12.47 -5.23
N GLY A 58 8.44 -12.90 -3.99
CA GLY A 58 8.57 -14.31 -3.64
C GLY A 58 7.32 -15.14 -3.96
N HIS A 59 6.13 -14.64 -3.59
CA HIS A 59 4.84 -15.28 -3.92
C HIS A 59 4.66 -15.39 -5.44
N MET A 60 4.96 -14.32 -6.17
CA MET A 60 4.79 -14.26 -7.63
C MET A 60 5.76 -15.17 -8.40
N ARG A 61 6.97 -15.40 -7.88
CA ARG A 61 7.91 -16.36 -8.47
C ARG A 61 7.46 -17.81 -8.35
N LEU A 62 6.59 -18.11 -7.39
CA LEU A 62 6.06 -19.46 -7.20
C LEU A 62 4.86 -19.77 -8.10
N TYR A 63 4.27 -18.75 -8.74
CA TYR A 63 3.05 -18.90 -9.55
C TYR A 63 3.14 -20.08 -10.52
N ASP A 64 4.10 -20.06 -11.46
CA ASP A 64 4.16 -21.10 -12.50
C ASP A 64 4.48 -22.50 -11.91
N LYS A 65 5.11 -22.56 -10.73
CA LYS A 65 5.41 -23.81 -10.02
C LYS A 65 4.17 -24.41 -9.34
N VAL A 66 3.30 -23.58 -8.77
CA VAL A 66 2.15 -24.03 -7.97
C VAL A 66 0.88 -24.23 -8.80
N MET A 67 0.71 -23.50 -9.91
CA MET A 67 -0.53 -23.50 -10.70
C MET A 67 -1.06 -24.88 -11.09
N PRO A 68 -0.24 -25.87 -11.52
CA PRO A 68 -0.77 -27.19 -11.86
C PRO A 68 -1.48 -27.88 -10.70
N GLU A 69 -0.97 -27.70 -9.47
CA GLU A 69 -1.56 -28.29 -8.28
C GLU A 69 -2.72 -27.45 -7.74
N VAL A 70 -2.66 -26.11 -7.90
CA VAL A 70 -3.80 -25.22 -7.62
C VAL A 70 -4.99 -25.60 -8.50
N GLU A 71 -4.80 -25.74 -9.81
CA GLU A 71 -5.86 -26.14 -10.75
C GLU A 71 -6.48 -27.50 -10.37
N ARG A 72 -5.64 -28.46 -9.97
CA ARG A 72 -6.10 -29.75 -9.46
C ARG A 72 -6.96 -29.58 -8.21
N ILE A 73 -6.50 -28.79 -7.23
CA ILE A 73 -7.23 -28.52 -5.98
C ILE A 73 -8.57 -27.85 -6.26
N GLU A 74 -8.60 -26.79 -7.05
CA GLU A 74 -9.81 -26.05 -7.43
C GLU A 74 -10.81 -26.94 -8.17
N THR A 75 -10.33 -27.79 -9.09
CA THR A 75 -11.17 -28.75 -9.81
C THR A 75 -11.81 -29.77 -8.86
N GLU A 76 -11.07 -30.25 -7.85
CA GLU A 76 -11.66 -31.14 -6.84
C GLU A 76 -12.64 -30.41 -5.92
N ILE A 77 -12.38 -29.16 -5.56
CA ILE A 77 -13.31 -28.32 -4.78
C ILE A 77 -14.61 -28.10 -5.54
N ALA A 78 -14.54 -27.80 -6.84
CA ALA A 78 -15.71 -27.54 -7.68
C ALA A 78 -16.65 -28.75 -7.83
N LYS A 79 -16.19 -29.98 -7.53
CA LYS A 79 -17.02 -31.19 -7.50
C LYS A 79 -17.85 -31.32 -6.23
N ILE A 80 -17.53 -30.56 -5.18
CA ILE A 80 -18.26 -30.60 -3.91
C ILE A 80 -19.64 -29.95 -4.13
N PRO A 81 -20.75 -30.62 -3.75
CA PRO A 81 -22.08 -30.03 -3.90
C PRO A 81 -22.19 -28.67 -3.19
N GLY A 82 -22.58 -27.64 -3.93
CA GLY A 82 -22.73 -26.26 -3.43
C GLY A 82 -21.45 -25.42 -3.41
N ALA A 83 -20.30 -25.97 -3.83
CA ALA A 83 -19.08 -25.19 -4.00
C ALA A 83 -19.16 -24.28 -5.24
N PRO A 84 -18.46 -23.13 -5.25
CA PRO A 84 -18.31 -22.32 -6.45
C PRO A 84 -17.54 -23.10 -7.54
N PRO A 85 -17.72 -22.75 -8.82
CA PRO A 85 -16.89 -23.29 -9.88
C PRO A 85 -15.43 -22.86 -9.71
N ALA A 86 -14.50 -23.67 -10.21
CA ALA A 86 -13.09 -23.34 -10.23
C ALA A 86 -12.85 -22.02 -11.00
N ASP A 87 -12.19 -21.04 -10.37
CA ASP A 87 -11.90 -19.73 -10.97
C ASP A 87 -10.42 -19.59 -11.30
N MET A 88 -10.01 -20.18 -12.44
CA MET A 88 -8.65 -20.05 -12.94
C MET A 88 -8.36 -18.66 -13.52
N GLN A 89 -9.39 -17.85 -13.79
CA GLN A 89 -9.20 -16.48 -14.28
C GLN A 89 -8.82 -15.55 -13.11
N GLY A 90 -9.44 -15.71 -11.94
CA GLY A 90 -9.11 -14.98 -10.72
C GLY A 90 -7.63 -15.09 -10.35
N TYR A 91 -7.00 -16.27 -10.51
CA TYR A 91 -5.55 -16.43 -10.30
C TYR A 91 -4.70 -15.64 -11.30
N LYS A 92 -5.11 -15.57 -12.57
CA LYS A 92 -4.40 -14.76 -13.59
C LYS A 92 -4.53 -13.28 -13.29
N ASP A 93 -5.72 -12.84 -12.88
CA ASP A 93 -6.00 -11.45 -12.53
C ASP A 93 -5.22 -11.06 -11.27
N GLN A 94 -5.16 -11.94 -10.28
CA GLN A 94 -4.32 -11.77 -9.08
C GLN A 94 -2.84 -11.63 -9.46
N ARG A 95 -2.33 -12.43 -10.40
CA ARG A 95 -0.94 -12.29 -10.89
C ARG A 95 -0.72 -10.94 -11.58
N ALA A 96 -1.68 -10.45 -12.35
CA ALA A 96 -1.59 -9.14 -12.99
C ALA A 96 -1.59 -8.01 -11.94
N ALA A 97 -2.53 -8.04 -10.99
CA ALA A 97 -2.60 -7.08 -9.89
C ALA A 97 -1.33 -7.11 -9.01
N GLY A 98 -0.76 -8.30 -8.77
CA GLY A 98 0.51 -8.47 -8.07
C GLY A 98 1.67 -7.77 -8.79
N LYS A 99 1.75 -7.88 -10.12
CA LYS A 99 2.77 -7.16 -10.92
C LYS A 99 2.60 -5.65 -10.82
N ASP A 100 1.38 -5.14 -10.86
CA ASP A 100 1.13 -3.70 -10.73
C ASP A 100 1.45 -3.19 -9.32
N THR A 101 1.15 -4.00 -8.30
CA THR A 101 1.55 -3.72 -6.91
C THR A 101 3.07 -3.69 -6.73
N LEU A 102 3.81 -4.60 -7.37
CA LEU A 102 5.28 -4.56 -7.36
C LEU A 102 5.83 -3.28 -8.01
N LYS A 103 5.21 -2.78 -9.08
CA LYS A 103 5.58 -1.49 -9.69
C LYS A 103 5.31 -0.34 -8.71
N LEU A 104 4.17 -0.34 -8.02
CA LEU A 104 3.84 0.65 -7.00
C LEU A 104 4.90 0.68 -5.88
N PHE A 105 5.23 -0.48 -5.31
CA PHE A 105 6.25 -0.58 -4.25
C PHE A 105 7.61 -0.09 -4.72
N ARG A 106 8.03 -0.47 -5.94
CA ARG A 106 9.26 0.03 -6.55
C ARG A 106 9.25 1.55 -6.68
N GLY A 107 8.18 2.12 -7.23
CA GLY A 107 8.04 3.56 -7.38
C GLY A 107 8.09 4.30 -6.04
N ALA A 108 7.43 3.77 -5.01
CA ALA A 108 7.47 4.33 -3.66
C ALA A 108 8.89 4.33 -3.06
N MET A 109 9.63 3.23 -3.20
CA MET A 109 11.01 3.13 -2.74
C MET A 109 11.94 4.09 -3.49
N GLU A 110 11.84 4.14 -4.82
CA GLU A 110 12.67 5.03 -5.65
C GLU A 110 12.38 6.51 -5.35
N SER A 111 11.12 6.88 -5.11
CA SER A 111 10.76 8.23 -4.66
C SER A 111 11.37 8.55 -3.30
N ALA A 112 11.33 7.61 -2.35
CA ALA A 112 11.91 7.78 -1.02
C ALA A 112 13.42 7.93 -1.08
N GLU A 113 14.10 7.12 -1.89
CA GLU A 113 15.54 7.18 -2.09
C GLU A 113 15.98 8.52 -2.67
N LYS A 114 15.27 9.03 -3.68
CA LYS A 114 15.54 10.35 -4.28
C LYS A 114 15.30 11.51 -3.32
N ALA A 115 14.31 11.40 -2.44
CA ALA A 115 13.98 12.43 -1.46
C ALA A 115 14.84 12.36 -0.18
N SER A 116 15.62 11.30 -0.01
CA SER A 116 16.39 11.08 1.20
C SER A 116 17.71 11.88 1.18
N PRO A 117 18.07 12.55 2.30
CA PRO A 117 19.37 13.21 2.44
C PRO A 117 20.54 12.22 2.63
N LYS A 118 20.24 10.93 2.83
CA LYS A 118 21.22 9.85 3.01
C LYS A 118 20.92 8.70 2.04
N PRO A 119 21.93 7.95 1.57
CA PRO A 119 21.69 6.77 0.76
C PRO A 119 21.04 5.66 1.59
N ILE A 120 19.75 5.37 1.33
CA ILE A 120 18.97 4.35 2.06
C ILE A 120 18.76 3.05 1.27
N ALA A 121 19.19 2.99 0.00
CA ALA A 121 18.98 1.84 -0.89
C ALA A 121 19.54 0.52 -0.35
N VAL A 122 20.66 0.56 0.39
CA VAL A 122 21.26 -0.64 1.01
C VAL A 122 20.33 -1.23 2.06
N TYR A 123 19.75 -0.38 2.91
CA TYR A 123 18.75 -0.79 3.90
C TYR A 123 17.47 -1.33 3.23
N GLY A 124 17.05 -0.74 2.12
CA GLY A 124 15.96 -1.25 1.29
C GLY A 124 16.25 -2.65 0.75
N ALA A 125 17.46 -2.89 0.24
CA ALA A 125 17.88 -4.21 -0.27
C ALA A 125 17.88 -5.29 0.82
N GLU A 126 18.31 -4.97 2.05
CA GLU A 126 18.23 -5.89 3.19
C GLU A 126 16.78 -6.21 3.58
N SER A 127 15.91 -5.20 3.58
CA SER A 127 14.48 -5.35 3.88
C SER A 127 13.76 -6.18 2.82
N LEU A 128 14.09 -5.98 1.53
CA LEU A 128 13.68 -6.83 0.42
C LEU A 128 14.06 -8.29 0.65
N LYS A 129 15.33 -8.55 1.00
CA LYS A 129 15.81 -9.89 1.30
C LYS A 129 15.03 -10.51 2.46
N ARG A 130 14.82 -9.77 3.55
CA ARG A 130 14.01 -10.20 4.70
C ARG A 130 12.59 -10.56 4.29
N GLY A 131 11.91 -9.73 3.49
CA GLY A 131 10.57 -10.01 2.99
C GLY A 131 10.49 -11.29 2.15
N SER A 132 11.50 -11.52 1.31
CA SER A 132 11.55 -12.73 0.49
C SER A 132 11.62 -14.02 1.32
N THR A 133 12.09 -13.94 2.58
CA THR A 133 12.22 -15.10 3.48
C THR A 133 10.89 -15.74 3.89
N VAL A 134 9.77 -15.04 3.73
CA VAL A 134 8.40 -15.59 3.94
C VAL A 134 8.21 -16.92 3.20
N TRP A 135 8.83 -17.05 2.02
CA TRP A 135 8.71 -18.24 1.18
C TRP A 135 9.89 -19.21 1.27
N PHE A 136 10.96 -18.86 1.98
CA PHE A 136 12.23 -19.60 1.90
C PHE A 136 12.10 -21.03 2.43
N THR A 137 11.33 -21.22 3.50
CA THR A 137 11.21 -22.52 4.18
C THR A 137 10.37 -23.52 3.40
N ILE A 138 9.40 -23.05 2.59
CA ILE A 138 8.46 -23.92 1.89
C ILE A 138 8.70 -24.01 0.39
N ARG A 139 9.38 -23.04 -0.23
CA ARG A 139 9.48 -22.99 -1.71
C ARG A 139 10.14 -24.20 -2.35
N ASP A 140 11.05 -24.87 -1.64
CA ASP A 140 11.81 -26.02 -2.16
C ASP A 140 11.30 -27.36 -1.61
N THR A 141 10.15 -27.35 -0.92
CA THR A 141 9.50 -28.58 -0.48
C THR A 141 9.18 -29.50 -1.66
N LYS A 142 9.28 -30.82 -1.41
CA LYS A 142 8.86 -31.85 -2.36
C LYS A 142 7.34 -32.09 -2.32
N ASP A 143 6.67 -31.64 -1.26
CA ASP A 143 5.21 -31.74 -1.14
C ASP A 143 4.54 -30.60 -1.92
N LYS A 144 4.20 -30.88 -3.18
CA LYS A 144 3.56 -29.93 -4.08
C LYS A 144 2.18 -29.48 -3.57
N LYS A 145 1.41 -30.39 -2.97
CA LYS A 145 0.07 -30.10 -2.45
C LYS A 145 0.15 -29.15 -1.25
N TYR A 146 1.12 -29.38 -0.36
CA TYR A 146 1.41 -28.46 0.73
C TYR A 146 1.79 -27.08 0.19
N LEU A 147 2.78 -27.00 -0.72
CA LEU A 147 3.20 -25.72 -1.28
C LEU A 147 2.05 -24.95 -1.95
N ALA A 148 1.24 -25.61 -2.76
CA ALA A 148 0.11 -24.97 -3.44
C ALA A 148 -0.92 -24.42 -2.44
N ARG A 149 -1.24 -25.19 -1.40
CA ARG A 149 -2.23 -24.79 -0.40
C ARG A 149 -1.74 -23.61 0.46
N GLU A 150 -0.48 -23.62 0.87
CA GLU A 150 0.12 -22.47 1.56
C GLU A 150 0.14 -21.23 0.67
N TRP A 151 0.52 -21.40 -0.61
CA TRP A 151 0.51 -20.32 -1.60
C TRP A 151 -0.88 -19.72 -1.82
N MET A 152 -1.92 -20.56 -1.91
CA MET A 152 -3.33 -20.13 -2.03
C MET A 152 -3.84 -19.43 -0.76
N SER A 153 -3.37 -19.85 0.42
CA SER A 153 -3.82 -19.30 1.70
C SER A 153 -3.18 -17.96 2.06
N TRP A 154 -2.10 -17.59 1.37
CA TRP A 154 -1.36 -16.38 1.66
C TRP A 154 -1.94 -15.17 0.91
N GLY A 155 -2.03 -14.05 1.62
CA GLY A 155 -2.37 -12.75 1.05
C GLY A 155 -1.33 -11.71 1.43
N LEU A 156 -1.20 -10.69 0.58
CA LEU A 156 -0.40 -9.50 0.90
C LEU A 156 -0.95 -8.85 2.19
N PRO A 157 -0.11 -8.58 3.21
CA PRO A 157 -0.59 -7.94 4.43
C PRO A 157 -1.26 -6.59 4.15
N ALA A 158 -2.41 -6.35 4.78
CA ALA A 158 -3.26 -5.17 4.53
C ALA A 158 -2.52 -3.83 4.71
N ARG A 159 -1.50 -3.79 5.59
CA ARG A 159 -0.67 -2.59 5.82
C ARG A 159 0.19 -2.20 4.61
N CYS A 160 0.54 -3.15 3.72
CA CYS A 160 1.52 -2.92 2.66
C CYS A 160 1.09 -1.85 1.64
N LEU A 161 -0.14 -1.94 1.11
CA LEU A 161 -0.61 -1.02 0.07
C LEU A 161 -0.76 0.43 0.57
N PRO A 162 -1.47 0.71 1.69
CA PRO A 162 -1.57 2.08 2.21
C PRO A 162 -0.22 2.68 2.57
N THR A 163 0.70 1.88 3.13
CA THR A 163 2.05 2.36 3.48
C THR A 163 2.82 2.79 2.24
N ALA A 164 2.76 2.01 1.15
CA ALA A 164 3.42 2.38 -0.10
C ALA A 164 2.87 3.66 -0.71
N GLN A 165 1.54 3.82 -0.70
CA GLN A 165 0.89 5.03 -1.20
C GLN A 165 1.28 6.26 -0.37
N LYS A 166 1.24 6.14 0.97
CA LYS A 166 1.67 7.17 1.91
C LYS A 166 3.15 7.54 1.72
N LEU A 167 4.03 6.54 1.63
CA LEU A 167 5.46 6.73 1.41
C LEU A 167 5.72 7.47 0.10
N GLN A 168 5.08 7.04 -0.99
CA GLN A 168 5.26 7.65 -2.30
C GLN A 168 4.77 9.10 -2.31
N ALA A 169 3.59 9.37 -1.76
CA ALA A 169 3.03 10.72 -1.67
C ALA A 169 3.95 11.65 -0.87
N ARG A 170 4.35 11.22 0.33
CA ARG A 170 5.28 11.98 1.20
C ARG A 170 6.61 12.25 0.51
N SER A 171 7.21 11.23 -0.09
CA SER A 171 8.53 11.35 -0.72
C SER A 171 8.50 12.22 -1.97
N SER A 172 7.40 12.17 -2.73
CA SER A 172 7.22 13.04 -3.90
C SER A 172 7.11 14.52 -3.50
N LEU A 173 6.45 14.83 -2.38
CA LEU A 173 6.38 16.19 -1.85
C LEU A 173 7.75 16.69 -1.37
N PHE A 174 8.47 15.87 -0.60
CA PHE A 174 9.83 16.23 -0.15
C PHE A 174 10.81 16.39 -1.30
N GLY A 175 10.79 15.51 -2.30
CA GLY A 175 11.64 15.61 -3.48
C GLY A 175 11.38 16.89 -4.27
N GLN A 176 10.12 17.31 -4.40
CA GLN A 176 9.77 18.59 -5.03
C GLN A 176 10.28 19.80 -4.22
N ALA A 177 10.11 19.79 -2.89
CA ALA A 177 10.59 20.86 -2.02
C ALA A 177 12.13 21.01 -2.07
N LEU A 178 12.86 19.90 -2.00
CA LEU A 178 14.32 19.90 -2.10
C LEU A 178 14.80 20.40 -3.46
N THR A 179 14.15 19.97 -4.55
CA THR A 179 14.48 20.42 -5.90
C THR A 179 14.18 21.91 -6.11
N TYR A 180 13.05 22.40 -5.58
CA TYR A 180 12.70 23.81 -5.60
C TYR A 180 13.75 24.66 -4.87
N ASN A 181 14.15 24.25 -3.68
CA ASN A 181 15.19 24.93 -2.89
C ASN A 181 16.55 24.90 -3.59
N ALA A 182 16.94 23.77 -4.21
CA ALA A 182 18.19 23.67 -4.97
C ALA A 182 18.20 24.63 -6.19
N LYS A 183 17.07 24.75 -6.90
CA LYS A 183 16.91 25.69 -8.02
C LYS A 183 16.93 27.15 -7.57
N ALA A 184 16.42 27.46 -6.37
CA ALA A 184 16.46 28.80 -5.79
C ALA A 184 17.86 29.16 -5.23
N ALA A 185 18.63 28.17 -4.75
CA ALA A 185 19.99 28.37 -4.26
C ALA A 185 21.01 28.64 -5.38
N ALA A 186 20.87 28.00 -6.54
CA ALA A 186 21.77 28.18 -7.69
C ALA A 186 21.97 29.66 -8.13
N PRO A 187 20.93 30.51 -8.27
CA PRO A 187 21.12 31.93 -8.59
C PRO A 187 21.70 32.75 -7.43
N ALA A 188 21.48 32.36 -6.17
CA ALA A 188 22.05 33.05 -5.01
C ALA A 188 23.55 32.76 -4.84
N GLU A 189 23.96 31.51 -5.07
CA GLU A 189 25.36 31.09 -5.02
C GLU A 189 26.17 31.65 -6.20
N ALA A 190 25.55 31.74 -7.39
CA ALA A 190 26.14 32.42 -8.55
C ALA A 190 26.28 33.94 -8.34
N ALA A 191 25.39 34.57 -7.56
CA ALA A 191 25.51 35.98 -7.20
C ALA A 191 26.64 36.23 -6.19
N LEU A 192 26.79 35.35 -5.19
CA LEU A 192 27.87 35.41 -4.20
C LEU A 192 29.25 35.17 -4.83
N GLN A 193 29.38 34.23 -5.78
CA GLN A 193 30.65 33.97 -6.47
C GLN A 193 31.09 35.14 -7.38
N ARG A 194 30.17 36.00 -7.82
CA ARG A 194 30.47 37.21 -8.60
C ARG A 194 30.95 38.39 -7.77
N LEU A 195 30.80 38.33 -6.44
CA LEU A 195 31.17 39.44 -5.55
C LEU A 195 32.64 39.38 -5.08
N GLY A 196 33.37 38.29 -5.38
CA GLY A 196 34.79 38.14 -5.04
C GLY A 196 35.07 38.07 -3.52
N PRO A 197 36.24 37.56 -3.09
CA PRO A 197 36.61 37.59 -1.68
C PRO A 197 36.90 39.04 -1.26
N VAL A 198 36.36 39.43 -0.10
CA VAL A 198 36.66 40.70 0.60
C VAL A 198 38.08 40.65 1.17
#